data_AF-A0A517WD64-F1
#
_entry.id   AF-A0A517WD64-F1
#
_cell.length_a   1.000
_cell.length_b   1.000
_cell.length_c   1.000
_cell.angle_alpha   90.00
_cell.angle_beta   90.00
_cell.angle_gamma   90.00
#
_symmetry.space_group_name_H-M   'P 1'
#
loop_
_entity.id
_entity.type
_entity.pdbx_description
1 polymer ?
#
loop_
_entity_poly.entity_id
_entity_poly.type
_entity_poly.pdbx_seq_one_letter_code
_entity_poly.pdbx_strand_id
1 'polypeptide(L)'
;MAQIVKRLLLCSCLAGCDASPPEPTHQELAGESLREELTGVTDLQYEIIRDAIARKTGDRDQRIHVQDDGEYEDGEHFFATAGDQRYLVVFDIEQDKIISITQQ
;
A
#
# COMPACT_ATOMS: atom_id res chain seq x y z
N MET A 1 1.28 37.78 -5.98
CA MET A 1 2.54 38.16 -5.31
C MET A 1 2.21 39.07 -4.13
N ALA A 2 2.29 38.56 -2.90
CA ALA A 2 2.33 39.37 -1.68
C ALA A 2 2.93 38.50 -0.56
N GLN A 3 4.15 38.84 -0.16
CA GLN A 3 4.85 38.25 0.97
C GLN A 3 4.27 38.81 2.27
N ILE A 4 3.90 37.94 3.22
CA ILE A 4 3.55 38.35 4.57
C ILE A 4 4.79 38.24 5.46
N VAL A 5 5.09 39.39 6.07
CA VAL A 5 6.25 39.69 6.90
C VAL A 5 6.04 39.18 8.33
N LYS A 6 7.09 38.50 8.83
CA LYS A 6 7.57 38.40 10.23
C LYS A 6 6.67 38.98 11.34
N ARG A 7 6.31 38.14 12.31
CA ARG A 7 6.34 38.55 13.73
C ARG A 7 6.72 37.41 14.67
N LEU A 8 8.02 37.37 14.91
CA LEU A 8 8.75 37.01 16.13
C LEU A 8 7.86 36.87 17.38
N LEU A 9 7.78 35.66 17.94
CA LEU A 9 7.48 35.42 19.34
C LEU A 9 8.59 34.54 19.92
N LEU A 10 9.58 35.22 20.51
CA LEU A 10 10.53 34.62 21.43
C LEU A 10 9.74 34.17 22.67
N CYS A 11 9.66 32.85 22.89
CA CYS A 11 9.46 32.31 24.22
C CYS A 11 10.78 31.68 24.68
N SER A 12 11.60 32.52 25.32
CA SER A 12 12.76 32.09 26.08
C SER A 12 12.28 31.45 27.39
N CYS A 13 12.20 30.12 27.44
CA CYS A 13 12.13 29.38 28.70
C CYS A 13 13.53 28.86 29.01
N LEU A 14 14.21 29.59 29.90
CA LEU A 14 15.47 29.22 30.52
C LEU A 14 15.25 28.09 31.54
N ALA A 15 16.26 27.23 31.60
CA ALA A 15 16.70 26.42 32.75
C ALA A 15 15.98 25.08 33.02
N GLY A 16 16.68 23.99 32.65
CA GLY A 16 16.66 22.76 33.44
C GLY A 16 16.70 21.46 32.64
N CYS A 17 17.90 21.05 32.22
CA CYS A 17 18.28 19.70 31.79
C CYS A 17 17.55 19.12 30.57
N ASP A 18 18.17 19.16 29.39
CA ASP A 18 17.75 18.30 28.29
C ASP A 18 18.91 17.94 27.36
N ALA A 19 18.96 16.64 27.04
CA ALA A 19 19.67 15.92 26.00
C ALA A 19 20.84 16.60 25.25
N SER A 20 21.99 15.92 25.29
CA SER A 20 23.00 16.00 24.23
C SER A 20 22.36 15.76 22.85
N PRO A 21 22.80 16.47 21.80
CA PRO A 21 22.07 16.55 20.53
C PRO A 21 22.04 15.20 19.82
N PRO A 22 20.89 14.69 19.36
CA PRO A 22 20.90 13.72 18.28
C PRO A 22 21.36 14.46 17.00
N GLU A 23 22.35 13.87 16.35
CA GLU A 23 22.86 14.27 15.04
C GLU A 23 21.71 14.44 14.02
N PRO A 24 21.84 15.34 13.03
CA PRO A 24 20.84 15.50 12.00
C PRO A 24 21.04 14.38 10.99
N THR A 25 20.41 13.22 11.18
CA THR A 25 20.43 12.19 10.15
C THR A 25 19.07 11.54 10.08
N HIS A 26 18.43 11.81 8.94
CA HIS A 26 17.21 11.19 8.45
C HIS A 26 16.00 11.40 9.36
N GLN A 27 15.21 12.41 9.00
CA GLN A 27 13.77 12.23 9.02
C GLN A 27 13.48 11.00 8.17
N GLU A 28 13.53 9.81 8.78
CA GLU A 28 12.71 8.72 8.33
C GLU A 28 11.28 9.26 8.43
N LEU A 29 10.80 9.73 7.30
CA LEU A 29 9.39 9.66 6.95
C LEU A 29 9.00 8.20 7.19
N ALA A 30 8.69 7.86 8.44
CA ALA A 30 7.84 6.75 8.77
C ALA A 30 6.44 7.11 8.22
N GLY A 31 6.34 7.18 6.89
CA GLY A 31 5.21 6.56 6.24
C GLY A 31 5.38 5.10 6.60
N GLU A 32 4.84 4.74 7.76
CA GLU A 32 4.61 3.37 8.19
C GLU A 32 4.02 2.70 6.96
N SER A 33 4.90 2.00 6.25
CA SER A 33 4.59 1.47 4.95
C SER A 33 3.62 0.36 5.27
N LEU A 34 2.33 0.68 5.18
CA LEU A 34 1.21 -0.25 5.12
C LEU A 34 1.31 -1.12 3.86
N ARG A 35 2.52 -1.46 3.42
CA ARG A 35 2.78 -2.72 2.75
C ARG A 35 2.58 -3.78 3.83
N GLU A 36 1.31 -4.06 4.10
CA GLU A 36 0.90 -5.42 4.43
C GLU A 36 1.77 -6.34 3.59
N GLU A 37 2.48 -7.22 4.28
CA GLU A 37 3.37 -8.24 3.75
C GLU A 37 2.75 -8.81 2.47
N LEU A 38 3.17 -8.30 1.31
CA LEU A 38 2.76 -8.81 0.00
C LEU A 38 3.45 -10.17 -0.12
N THR A 39 2.82 -11.21 0.43
CA THR A 39 3.36 -12.56 0.40
C THR A 39 3.28 -13.06 -1.04
N GLY A 40 4.41 -13.01 -1.75
CA GLY A 40 4.54 -13.57 -3.11
C GLY A 40 4.08 -12.67 -4.25
N VAL A 41 3.37 -11.57 -3.99
CA VAL A 41 2.74 -10.74 -5.04
C VAL A 41 3.58 -9.51 -5.37
N THR A 42 3.83 -9.25 -6.65
CA THR A 42 4.47 -7.99 -7.11
C THR A 42 3.50 -6.80 -7.05
N ASP A 43 4.02 -5.57 -6.99
CA ASP A 43 3.17 -4.36 -7.01
C ASP A 43 2.30 -4.27 -8.27
N LEU A 44 2.83 -4.70 -9.42
CA LEU A 44 2.11 -4.66 -10.68
C LEU A 44 0.93 -5.64 -10.65
N GLN A 45 1.17 -6.89 -10.24
CA GLN A 45 0.12 -7.88 -10.06
C GLN A 45 -0.94 -7.40 -9.07
N TYR A 46 -0.52 -6.85 -7.92
CA TYR A 46 -1.43 -6.31 -6.91
C TYR A 46 -2.34 -5.22 -7.50
N GLU A 47 -1.78 -4.24 -8.22
CA GLU A 47 -2.57 -3.14 -8.80
C GLU A 47 -3.54 -3.63 -9.89
N ILE A 48 -3.13 -4.59 -10.72
CA ILE A 48 -4.00 -5.20 -11.73
C ILE A 48 -5.15 -5.97 -11.06
N ILE A 49 -4.84 -6.79 -10.05
CA ILE A 49 -5.83 -7.55 -9.28
C ILE A 49 -6.79 -6.59 -8.57
N ARG A 50 -6.26 -5.55 -7.93
CA ARG A 50 -7.04 -4.52 -7.25
C ARG A 50 -8.01 -3.82 -8.19
N ASP A 51 -7.56 -3.31 -9.34
CA ASP A 51 -8.44 -2.62 -10.27
C ASP A 51 -9.53 -3.56 -10.81
N ALA A 52 -9.21 -4.84 -11.04
CA ALA A 52 -10.19 -5.80 -11.52
C ALA A 52 -11.24 -6.17 -10.46
N ILE A 53 -10.84 -6.35 -9.19
CA ILE A 53 -11.78 -6.55 -8.07
C ILE A 53 -12.64 -5.31 -7.88
N ALA A 54 -12.05 -4.11 -7.87
CA ALA A 54 -12.77 -2.85 -7.75
C ALA A 54 -13.82 -2.65 -8.85
N ARG A 55 -13.55 -3.07 -10.10
CA ARG A 55 -14.55 -3.06 -11.18
C ARG A 55 -15.69 -4.04 -10.94
N LYS A 56 -15.42 -5.17 -10.28
CA LYS A 56 -16.39 -6.24 -10.00
C LYS A 56 -17.28 -5.90 -8.80
N THR A 57 -16.72 -5.28 -7.76
CA THR A 57 -17.45 -4.84 -6.55
C THR A 57 -18.09 -3.46 -6.72
N GLY A 58 -17.54 -2.63 -7.62
CA GLY A 58 -17.93 -1.23 -7.77
C GLY A 58 -17.29 -0.29 -6.75
N ASP A 59 -16.35 -0.78 -5.94
CA ASP A 59 -15.71 0.00 -4.88
C ASP A 59 -14.19 0.11 -5.10
N ARG A 60 -13.73 1.30 -5.53
CA ARG A 60 -12.31 1.54 -5.86
C ARG A 60 -11.44 1.78 -4.63
N ASP A 61 -12.04 2.25 -3.55
CA ASP A 61 -11.33 2.56 -2.30
C ASP A 61 -11.32 1.36 -1.34
N GLN A 62 -11.91 0.23 -1.76
CA GLN A 62 -11.89 -1.01 -1.00
C GLN A 62 -10.45 -1.47 -0.77
N ARG A 63 -10.11 -1.73 0.49
CA ARG A 63 -8.88 -2.46 0.82
C ARG A 63 -9.06 -3.91 0.43
N ILE A 64 -8.06 -4.46 -0.27
CA ILE A 64 -8.01 -5.87 -0.61
C ILE A 64 -6.76 -6.50 -0.04
N HIS A 65 -6.86 -7.77 0.29
CA HIS A 65 -5.72 -8.59 0.64
C HIS A 65 -5.50 -9.62 -0.47
N VAL A 66 -4.29 -9.70 -1.02
CA VAL A 66 -3.95 -10.65 -2.10
C VAL A 66 -2.87 -11.59 -1.61
N GLN A 67 -3.13 -12.89 -1.74
CA GLN A 67 -2.22 -13.96 -1.38
C GLN A 67 -1.91 -14.80 -2.62
N ASP A 68 -0.64 -15.09 -2.85
CA ASP A 68 -0.16 -16.07 -3.82
C ASP A 68 -0.53 -17.50 -3.36
N ASP A 69 -1.17 -18.28 -4.24
CA ASP A 69 -1.48 -19.70 -4.05
C ASP A 69 -0.52 -20.63 -4.82
N GLY A 70 0.10 -20.14 -5.89
CA GLY A 70 1.10 -20.86 -6.69
C GLY A 70 0.86 -20.81 -8.20
N GLU A 71 1.83 -21.34 -8.96
CA GLU A 71 1.76 -21.49 -10.41
C GLU A 71 1.16 -22.85 -10.81
N TYR A 72 0.17 -22.80 -11.71
CA TYR A 72 -0.56 -23.96 -12.23
C TYR A 72 -0.53 -23.98 -13.77
N GLU A 73 -1.05 -25.05 -14.39
CA GLU A 73 -1.04 -25.22 -15.85
C GLU A 73 -1.78 -24.10 -16.61
N ASP A 74 -2.76 -23.46 -15.96
CA ASP A 74 -3.55 -22.37 -16.53
C ASP A 74 -3.08 -20.96 -16.15
N GLY A 75 -2.04 -20.83 -15.32
CA GLY A 75 -1.47 -19.55 -14.89
C GLY A 75 -1.16 -19.51 -13.38
N GLU A 76 -0.78 -18.34 -12.88
CA GLU A 76 -0.55 -18.11 -11.46
C GLU A 76 -1.88 -17.83 -10.75
N HIS A 77 -2.12 -18.53 -9.65
CA HIS A 77 -3.35 -18.40 -8.88
C HIS A 77 -3.12 -17.51 -7.67
N PHE A 78 -4.05 -16.58 -7.47
CA PHE A 78 -4.07 -15.70 -6.31
C PHE A 78 -5.42 -15.76 -5.62
N PHE A 79 -5.41 -15.66 -4.30
CA PHE A 79 -6.60 -15.36 -3.51
C PHE A 79 -6.67 -13.88 -3.18
N ALA A 80 -7.65 -13.20 -3.75
CA ALA A 80 -7.99 -11.82 -3.41
C ALA A 80 -9.19 -11.81 -2.45
N THR A 81 -9.06 -11.15 -1.30
CA THR A 81 -10.14 -10.95 -0.33
C THR A 81 -10.49 -9.47 -0.28
N ALA A 82 -11.77 -9.15 -0.48
CA ALA A 82 -12.28 -7.79 -0.49
C ALA A 82 -13.55 -7.71 0.36
N GLY A 83 -13.44 -7.11 1.56
CA GLY A 83 -14.51 -7.20 2.57
C GLY A 83 -14.76 -8.65 2.97
N ASP A 84 -16.03 -9.08 2.91
CA ASP A 84 -16.46 -10.46 3.21
C ASP A 84 -16.37 -11.41 1.99
N GLN A 85 -15.89 -10.93 0.85
CA GLN A 85 -15.88 -11.68 -0.40
C GLN A 85 -14.46 -12.17 -0.71
N ARG A 86 -14.33 -13.45 -1.07
CA ARG A 86 -13.09 -14.07 -1.53
C ARG A 86 -13.19 -14.43 -3.01
N TYR A 87 -12.10 -14.18 -3.73
CA TYR A 87 -11.98 -14.41 -5.15
C TYR A 87 -10.74 -15.26 -5.44
N LEU A 88 -10.90 -16.27 -6.28
CA LEU A 88 -9.79 -16.91 -6.96
C LEU A 88 -9.52 -16.12 -8.24
N VAL A 89 -8.27 -15.70 -8.41
CA VAL A 89 -7.79 -14.94 -9.57
C VAL A 89 -6.75 -15.79 -10.28
N VAL A 90 -6.95 -16.04 -11.56
CA VAL A 90 -5.94 -16.69 -12.42
C VAL A 90 -5.27 -15.62 -13.27
N PHE A 91 -3.95 -15.57 -13.23
CA PHE A 91 -3.13 -14.52 -13.83
C PHE A 91 -2.11 -15.11 -14.81
N ASP A 92 -1.99 -14.48 -15.97
CA ASP A 92 -0.94 -14.72 -16.95
C ASP A 92 0.26 -13.83 -16.61
N ILE A 93 1.33 -14.44 -16.11
CA ILE A 93 2.56 -13.74 -15.71
C ILE A 93 3.28 -13.15 -16.94
N GLU A 94 3.29 -13.87 -18.07
CA GLU A 94 4.00 -13.45 -19.27
C GLU A 94 3.34 -12.24 -19.93
N GLN A 95 2.01 -12.11 -19.81
CA GLN A 95 1.22 -11.04 -20.40
C GLN A 95 0.77 -9.97 -19.41
N ASP A 96 1.15 -10.07 -18.13
CA ASP A 96 0.69 -9.19 -17.04
C ASP A 96 -0.83 -8.98 -17.06
N LYS A 97 -1.60 -10.08 -17.13
CA LYS A 97 -3.03 -10.00 -17.38
C LYS A 97 -3.82 -11.04 -16.60
N ILE A 98 -4.97 -10.63 -16.09
CA ILE A 98 -5.95 -11.56 -15.50
C ILE A 98 -6.63 -12.40 -16.58
N ILE A 99 -6.53 -13.71 -16.43
CA ILE A 99 -7.22 -14.72 -17.24
C ILE A 99 -8.65 -14.87 -16.73
N SER A 100 -8.84 -15.04 -15.42
CA SER A 100 -10.18 -15.20 -14.83
C SER A 100 -10.26 -14.73 -13.38
N ILE A 101 -11.48 -14.39 -12.94
CA ILE A 101 -11.81 -14.06 -11.55
C ILE A 101 -13.10 -14.77 -11.17
N THR A 102 -13.03 -15.68 -10.20
CA THR A 102 -14.18 -16.44 -9.70
C THR A 102 -14.40 -16.15 -8.23
N GLN A 103 -15.64 -15.80 -7.86
CA GLN A 103 -16.02 -15.64 -6.46
C GLN A 103 -16.25 -17.02 -5.84
N GLN A 104 -15.68 -17.27 -4.66
CA GLN A 104 -15.85 -18.51 -3.90
C GLN A 104 -17.01 -18.44 -2.91
#